data_AF-A0A915YXK8-F1
#
_entry.id   AF-A0A915YXK8-F1
#
_cell.length_a   1.000
_cell.length_b   1.000
_cell.length_c   1.000
_cell.angle_alpha   90.00
_cell.angle_beta   90.00
_cell.angle_gamma   90.00
#
_symmetry.space_group_name_H-M   'P 1'
#
loop_
_entity.id
_entity.type
_entity.pdbx_description
1 polymer ?
#
loop_
_entity_poly.entity_id
_entity_poly.type
_entity_poly.pdbx_seq_one_letter_code
_entity_poly.pdbx_strand_id
1 'polypeptide(L)'
;MKQYTSIIGIDQGEVISPLLWTIYYDPLLAEINSLQMGYEIDHCFKSNAQSDQEEKFKINISSQSYMDDVTWITKSKAQLEQILKIADEFNIMNNIQTNYDKFEMITNKKLDKDIIEVNFGSSKRMIKPLTSK
;
A
#
# COMPACT_ATOMS: atom_id res chain seq x y z
N MET A 1 8.42 -15.56 -37.11
CA MET A 1 8.14 -15.22 -35.69
C MET A 1 6.65 -15.09 -35.54
N LYS A 2 6.01 -15.75 -34.56
CA LYS A 2 4.60 -15.52 -34.28
C LYS A 2 4.48 -14.23 -33.47
N GLN A 3 3.78 -13.25 -34.01
CA GLN A 3 3.46 -12.02 -33.32
C GLN A 3 2.32 -12.35 -32.33
N TYR A 4 2.59 -12.16 -31.04
CA TYR A 4 1.58 -12.33 -30.00
C TYR A 4 0.92 -10.96 -29.79
N THR A 5 -0.40 -10.91 -29.83
CA THR A 5 -1.16 -9.69 -29.55
C THR A 5 -1.81 -9.86 -28.18
N SER A 6 -1.39 -9.07 -27.20
CA SER A 6 -2.09 -8.98 -25.92
C SER A 6 -3.49 -8.43 -26.17
N ILE A 7 -4.51 -9.18 -25.76
CA ILE A 7 -5.92 -8.77 -25.88
C ILE A 7 -6.29 -7.85 -24.69
N ILE A 8 -5.62 -8.03 -23.56
CA ILE A 8 -5.86 -7.34 -22.28
C ILE A 8 -4.50 -7.15 -21.59
N GLY A 9 -4.22 -5.94 -21.10
CA GLY A 9 -3.02 -5.60 -20.36
C GLY A 9 -2.38 -4.28 -20.78
N ILE A 10 -1.51 -3.75 -19.94
CA ILE A 10 -0.66 -2.60 -20.25
C ILE A 10 0.70 -3.14 -20.68
N ASP A 11 1.16 -2.81 -21.88
CA ASP A 11 2.43 -3.29 -22.39
C ASP A 11 3.61 -2.71 -21.60
N GLN A 12 4.50 -3.56 -21.10
CA GLN A 12 5.68 -3.09 -20.37
C GLN A 12 6.70 -2.45 -21.33
N GLY A 13 7.28 -1.33 -20.92
CA GLY A 13 8.31 -0.61 -21.69
C GLY A 13 7.77 0.48 -22.62
N GLU A 14 6.46 0.56 -22.82
CA GLU A 14 5.84 1.68 -23.54
C GLU A 14 5.90 2.96 -22.71
N VAL A 15 6.12 4.10 -23.38
CA VAL A 15 6.26 5.43 -22.73
C VAL A 15 4.98 5.82 -21.97
N ILE A 16 3.82 5.33 -22.41
CA ILE A 16 2.51 5.65 -21.83
C ILE A 16 2.14 4.73 -20.64
N SER A 17 2.80 3.59 -20.49
CA SER A 17 2.45 2.59 -19.49
C SER A 17 2.50 3.06 -18.03
N PRO A 18 3.48 3.89 -17.60
CA PRO A 18 3.46 4.45 -16.25
C PRO A 18 2.21 5.29 -15.98
N LEU A 19 1.75 6.08 -16.98
CA LEU A 19 0.56 6.92 -16.83
C LEU A 19 -0.71 6.07 -16.71
N LEU A 20 -0.82 5.00 -17.49
CA LEU A 20 -1.96 4.08 -17.43
C LEU A 20 -2.05 3.39 -16.07
N TRP A 21 -0.91 2.96 -15.51
CA TRP A 21 -0.87 2.40 -14.14
C TRP A 21 -1.36 3.40 -13.10
N THR A 22 -0.94 4.68 -13.20
CA THR A 22 -1.42 5.73 -12.31
C THR A 22 -2.94 5.89 -12.40
N ILE A 23 -3.50 6.02 -13.62
CA ILE A 23 -4.96 6.15 -13.81
C ILE A 23 -5.71 4.95 -13.21
N TYR A 24 -5.13 3.76 -13.33
CA TYR A 24 -5.76 2.53 -12.87
C TYR A 24 -5.78 2.39 -11.35
N TYR A 25 -4.66 2.67 -10.69
CA TYR A 25 -4.55 2.49 -9.24
C TYR A 25 -5.01 3.71 -8.44
N ASP A 26 -5.08 4.91 -9.04
CA ASP A 26 -5.48 6.14 -8.34
C ASP A 26 -6.81 6.00 -7.57
N PRO A 27 -7.89 5.39 -8.12
CA PRO A 27 -9.12 5.17 -7.37
C PRO A 27 -8.95 4.31 -6.12
N LEU A 28 -8.12 3.26 -6.18
CA LEU A 28 -7.82 2.42 -5.03
C LEU A 28 -7.06 3.21 -3.97
N LEU A 29 -6.01 3.93 -4.36
CA LEU A 29 -5.18 4.71 -3.43
C LEU A 29 -5.99 5.85 -2.79
N ALA A 30 -6.85 6.51 -3.57
CA ALA A 30 -7.75 7.56 -3.12
C ALA A 30 -8.76 7.03 -2.09
N GLU A 31 -9.36 5.86 -2.31
CA GLU A 31 -10.28 5.25 -1.36
C GLU A 31 -9.59 4.89 -0.04
N ILE A 32 -8.41 4.27 -0.09
CA ILE A 32 -7.66 3.95 1.14
C ILE A 32 -7.27 5.23 1.91
N ASN A 33 -6.91 6.30 1.20
CA ASN A 33 -6.60 7.60 1.81
C ASN A 33 -7.85 8.28 2.40
N SER A 34 -9.01 8.18 1.74
CA SER A 34 -10.28 8.74 2.24
C SER A 34 -10.69 8.10 3.57
N LEU A 35 -10.44 6.80 3.72
CA LEU A 35 -10.69 6.02 4.94
C LEU A 35 -9.69 6.31 6.07
N GLN A 36 -8.68 7.15 5.83
CA GLN A 36 -7.59 7.48 6.78
C GLN A 36 -6.90 6.22 7.31
N MET A 37 -6.76 5.20 6.45
CA MET A 37 -6.24 3.89 6.83
C MET A 37 -4.71 3.81 6.89
N GLY A 38 -4.01 4.95 6.92
CA GLY A 38 -2.56 5.01 6.97
C GLY A 38 -1.94 5.13 8.36
N TYR A 39 -0.63 5.37 8.35
CA TYR A 39 0.15 5.76 9.51
C TYR A 39 0.07 7.28 9.71
N GLU A 40 -0.26 7.70 10.93
CA GLU A 40 -0.37 9.10 11.30
C GLU A 40 0.98 9.61 11.80
N ILE A 41 1.47 10.71 11.22
CA ILE A 41 2.65 11.42 11.65
C ILE A 41 2.19 12.76 12.23
N ASP A 42 2.45 12.94 13.52
CA ASP A 42 2.19 14.17 14.25
C ASP A 42 3.52 14.90 14.49
N HIS A 43 3.57 16.19 14.16
CA HIS A 43 4.74 17.03 14.40
C HIS A 43 4.31 18.37 15.00
N CYS A 44 5.00 18.78 16.08
CA CYS A 44 4.88 20.13 16.62
C CYS A 44 6.09 20.94 16.18
N PHE A 45 5.86 22.13 15.64
CA PHE A 45 6.93 23.06 15.28
C PHE A 45 6.59 24.49 15.68
N LYS A 46 7.63 25.31 15.86
CA LYS A 46 7.47 26.76 16.03
C LYS A 46 7.72 27.43 14.69
N SER A 47 6.69 28.01 14.11
CA SER A 47 6.80 28.85 12.91
C SER A 47 7.50 30.19 13.21
N ASN A 48 7.37 30.68 14.45
CA ASN A 48 8.00 31.90 14.93
C ASN A 48 8.74 31.67 16.25
N ALA A 49 10.06 31.88 16.25
CA ALA A 49 10.91 31.71 17.43
C ALA A 49 10.62 32.68 18.58
N GLN A 50 9.95 33.81 18.31
CA GLN A 50 9.56 34.82 19.30
C GLN A 50 8.17 34.59 19.90
N SER A 51 7.40 33.63 19.36
CA SER A 51 6.09 33.26 19.85
C SER A 51 6.18 32.01 20.74
N ASP A 52 5.39 31.99 21.81
CA ASP A 52 5.18 30.78 22.63
C ASP A 52 4.15 29.83 22.01
N GLN A 53 3.54 30.20 20.88
CA GLN A 53 2.61 29.34 20.17
C GLN A 53 3.35 28.27 19.36
N GLU A 54 3.02 27.01 19.64
CA GLU A 54 3.44 25.86 18.84
C GLU A 54 2.33 25.47 17.86
N GLU A 55 2.71 25.27 16.60
CA GLU A 55 1.83 24.76 15.57
C GLU A 55 1.91 23.25 15.50
N LYS A 56 0.76 22.61 15.30
CA LYS A 56 0.66 21.16 15.15
C LYS A 56 0.33 20.82 13.71
N PHE A 57 1.17 19.99 13.11
CA PHE A 57 0.97 19.41 11.81
C PHE A 57 0.68 17.92 11.95
N LYS A 58 -0.34 17.43 11.27
CA LYS A 58 -0.71 16.02 11.23
C LYS A 58 -0.88 15.59 9.79
N ILE A 59 -0.28 14.46 9.42
CA ILE A 59 -0.44 13.85 8.09
C ILE A 59 -0.69 12.35 8.23
N ASN A 60 -1.59 11.81 7.42
CA ASN A 60 -1.82 10.38 7.29
C ASN A 60 -1.18 9.91 5.97
N ILE A 61 -0.32 8.89 6.05
CA ILE A 61 0.31 8.28 4.87
C ILE A 61 -0.09 6.81 4.86
N SER A 62 -0.89 6.43 3.87
CA SER A 62 -1.44 5.06 3.75
C SER A 62 -0.68 4.17 2.78
N SER A 63 0.01 4.77 1.79
CA SER A 63 0.62 4.01 0.72
C SER A 63 1.72 4.78 0.00
N GLN A 64 2.57 4.02 -0.70
CA GLN A 64 3.47 4.48 -1.74
C GLN A 64 3.33 3.51 -2.92
N SER A 65 3.17 4.01 -4.14
CA SER A 65 3.05 3.17 -5.33
C SER A 65 4.08 3.56 -6.40
N TYR A 66 4.48 2.57 -7.20
CA TYR A 66 5.28 2.75 -8.40
C TYR A 66 4.88 1.67 -9.41
N MET A 67 4.21 2.07 -10.50
CA MET A 67 3.66 1.13 -11.48
C MET A 67 2.73 0.08 -10.84
N ASP A 68 3.08 -1.20 -10.93
CA ASP A 68 2.36 -2.34 -10.33
C ASP A 68 2.72 -2.60 -8.87
N ASP A 69 3.79 -2.00 -8.36
CA ASP A 69 4.22 -2.16 -6.97
C ASP A 69 3.50 -1.17 -6.05
N VAL A 70 2.96 -1.68 -4.95
CA VAL A 70 2.33 -0.86 -3.90
C VAL A 70 2.85 -1.28 -2.53
N THR A 71 3.35 -0.30 -1.78
CA THR A 71 3.73 -0.43 -0.37
C THR A 71 2.63 0.15 0.49
N TRP A 72 2.00 -0.68 1.32
CA TRP A 72 1.00 -0.25 2.30
C TRP A 72 1.65 0.12 3.63
N ILE A 73 1.29 1.28 4.17
CA ILE A 73 1.82 1.80 5.44
C ILE A 73 0.66 1.93 6.40
N THR A 74 0.66 1.16 7.50
CA THR A 74 -0.49 1.07 8.42
C THR A 74 -0.03 1.05 9.88
N LYS A 75 -0.93 1.40 10.80
CA LYS A 75 -0.64 1.37 12.25
C LYS A 75 -0.90 0.01 12.91
N SER A 76 -1.61 -0.89 12.22
CA SER A 76 -1.97 -2.19 12.79
C SER A 76 -2.24 -3.26 11.74
N LYS A 77 -2.06 -4.52 12.13
CA LYS A 77 -2.43 -5.68 11.32
C LYS A 77 -3.89 -5.64 10.87
N ALA A 78 -4.82 -5.28 11.77
CA ALA A 78 -6.26 -5.24 11.43
C ALA A 78 -6.55 -4.24 10.30
N GLN A 79 -5.92 -3.07 10.35
CA GLN A 79 -6.03 -2.05 9.30
C GLN A 79 -5.36 -2.51 7.99
N LEU A 80 -4.19 -3.16 8.07
CA LEU A 80 -3.56 -3.79 6.90
C LEU A 80 -4.50 -4.80 6.23
N GLU A 81 -5.13 -5.69 7.01
CA GLU A 81 -6.06 -6.69 6.47
C GLU A 81 -7.32 -6.05 5.85
N GLN A 82 -7.79 -4.91 6.37
CA GLN A 82 -8.86 -4.13 5.74
C GLN A 82 -8.44 -3.55 4.38
N ILE A 83 -7.25 -2.94 4.31
CA ILE A 83 -6.70 -2.44 3.04
C ILE A 83 -6.54 -3.58 2.04
N LEU A 84 -5.95 -4.70 2.46
CA LEU A 84 -5.75 -5.87 1.60
C LEU A 84 -7.07 -6.44 1.09
N LYS A 85 -8.14 -6.39 1.90
CA LYS A 85 -9.48 -6.79 1.46
C LYS A 85 -10.02 -5.85 0.37
N ILE A 86 -9.94 -4.54 0.57
CA ILE A 86 -10.39 -3.55 -0.42
C ILE A 86 -9.59 -3.69 -1.71
N ALA A 87 -8.27 -3.85 -1.61
CA ALA A 87 -7.39 -4.06 -2.76
C ALA A 87 -7.71 -5.36 -3.51
N ASP A 88 -8.04 -6.45 -2.80
CA ASP A 88 -8.45 -7.73 -3.41
C ASP A 88 -9.76 -7.58 -4.19
N GLU A 89 -10.78 -6.97 -3.58
CA GLU A 89 -12.07 -6.69 -4.23
C GLU A 89 -11.90 -5.77 -5.45
N PHE A 90 -11.08 -4.72 -5.31
CA PHE A 90 -10.73 -3.82 -6.39
C PHE A 90 -10.05 -4.56 -7.54
N ASN A 91 -9.04 -5.38 -7.25
CA ASN A 91 -8.28 -6.13 -8.26
C ASN A 91 -9.16 -7.14 -8.99
N ILE A 92 -10.06 -7.83 -8.28
CA ILE A 92 -11.04 -8.75 -8.88
C ILE A 92 -11.97 -8.03 -9.85
N MET A 93 -12.50 -6.86 -9.48
CA MET A 93 -13.37 -6.04 -10.34
C MET A 93 -12.67 -5.62 -11.65
N ASN A 94 -11.36 -5.55 -11.59
CA ASN A 94 -10.47 -4.98 -12.58
C ASN A 94 -9.67 -6.06 -13.36
N ASN A 95 -9.90 -7.34 -13.08
CA ASN A 95 -9.13 -8.45 -13.65
C ASN A 95 -7.60 -8.30 -13.45
N ILE A 96 -7.18 -7.72 -12.32
CA ILE A 96 -5.79 -7.70 -11.86
C ILE A 96 -5.54 -8.90 -10.95
N GLN A 97 -4.37 -9.53 -11.09
CA GLN A 97 -3.93 -10.60 -10.21
C GLN A 97 -2.71 -10.16 -9.39
N THR A 98 -2.84 -10.18 -8.07
CA THR A 98 -1.72 -9.91 -7.16
C THR A 98 -0.79 -11.13 -7.07
N ASN A 99 0.52 -10.89 -7.19
CA ASN A 99 1.53 -11.91 -6.90
C ASN A 99 1.89 -11.89 -5.41
N TYR A 100 1.17 -12.67 -4.62
CA TYR A 100 1.40 -12.74 -3.18
C TYR A 100 2.72 -13.40 -2.78
N ASP A 101 3.38 -14.16 -3.66
CA ASP A 101 4.68 -14.78 -3.36
C ASP A 101 5.81 -13.74 -3.28
N LYS A 102 5.58 -12.55 -3.86
CA LYS A 102 6.45 -11.38 -3.75
C LYS A 102 6.12 -10.48 -2.56
N PHE A 103 5.11 -10.81 -1.76
CA PHE A 103 4.71 -9.95 -0.65
C PHE A 103 5.74 -10.00 0.48
N GLU A 104 6.23 -8.83 0.87
CA GLU A 104 7.14 -8.66 1.99
C GLU A 104 6.50 -7.79 3.08
N MET A 105 6.83 -8.08 4.35
CA MET A 105 6.31 -7.34 5.50
C MET A 105 7.45 -6.90 6.40
N ILE A 106 7.42 -5.63 6.81
CA ILE A 106 8.25 -5.09 7.88
C ILE A 106 7.32 -4.61 9.00
N THR A 107 7.72 -4.80 10.25
CA THR A 107 6.95 -4.33 11.39
C THR A 107 7.85 -3.84 12.52
N ASN A 108 7.42 -2.78 13.18
CA ASN A 108 8.03 -2.25 14.39
C ASN A 108 7.49 -2.93 15.67
N LYS A 109 6.46 -3.77 15.56
CA LYS A 109 5.92 -4.49 16.72
C LYS A 109 6.82 -5.66 17.05
N LYS A 110 7.11 -5.83 18.34
CA LYS A 110 7.71 -7.07 18.85
C LYS A 110 6.72 -8.21 18.61
N LEU A 111 7.19 -9.25 17.95
CA LEU A 111 6.36 -10.39 17.59
C LEU A 111 6.53 -11.50 18.62
N ASP A 112 5.41 -12.07 19.06
CA ASP A 112 5.43 -13.26 19.91
C ASP A 112 5.80 -14.53 19.13
N LYS A 113 5.67 -14.47 17.79
CA LYS A 113 5.95 -15.55 16.85
C LYS A 113 6.73 -15.01 15.66
N ASP A 114 7.66 -15.81 15.13
CA ASP A 114 8.44 -15.46 13.95
C ASP A 114 7.59 -15.36 12.67
N ILE A 115 6.39 -15.94 12.68
CA ILE A 115 5.47 -15.98 11.55
C ILE A 115 4.13 -15.38 11.96
N ILE A 116 3.62 -14.47 11.13
CA ILE A 116 2.33 -13.82 11.28
C ILE A 116 1.38 -14.36 10.21
N GLU A 117 0.21 -14.81 10.62
CA GLU A 117 -0.90 -15.05 9.70
C GLU A 117 -1.52 -13.70 9.30
N VAL A 118 -1.69 -13.41 8.01
CA VAL A 118 -2.34 -12.20 7.48
C VAL A 118 -3.45 -12.59 6.52
N ASN A 119 -4.60 -11.94 6.64
CA ASN A 119 -5.72 -12.08 5.71
C ASN A 119 -5.48 -11.22 4.44
N PHE A 120 -5.49 -11.87 3.28
CA PHE A 120 -5.49 -11.26 1.95
C PHE A 120 -6.86 -11.50 1.32
N GLY A 121 -7.79 -10.56 1.55
CA GLY A 121 -9.18 -10.72 1.16
C GLY A 121 -9.80 -11.96 1.80
N SER A 122 -10.16 -12.94 0.96
CA SER A 122 -10.76 -14.22 1.41
C SER A 122 -9.73 -15.29 1.80
N SER A 123 -8.44 -15.06 1.50
CA SER A 123 -7.37 -16.03 1.72
C SER A 123 -6.48 -15.67 2.91
N LYS A 124 -5.87 -16.68 3.54
CA LYS A 124 -4.92 -16.49 4.65
C LYS A 124 -3.52 -16.86 4.20
N ARG A 125 -2.52 -16.07 4.58
CA ARG A 125 -1.12 -16.34 4.27
C ARG A 125 -0.24 -16.19 5.50
N MET A 126 0.78 -17.03 5.57
CA MET A 126 1.78 -17.03 6.63
C MET A 126 2.99 -16.26 6.14
N ILE A 127 3.29 -15.13 6.80
CA ILE A 127 4.39 -14.24 6.42
C ILE A 127 5.39 -14.21 7.56
N LYS A 128 6.67 -14.34 7.21
CA LYS A 128 7.79 -14.08 8.12
C LYS A 128 8.25 -12.63 7.90
N PRO A 129 7.99 -11.70 8.84
CA PRO A 129 8.42 -10.32 8.66
C PRO A 129 9.94 -10.21 8.59
N LEU A 130 10.42 -9.27 7.79
CA LEU A 130 11.83 -8.95 7.69
C LEU A 130 12.27 -8.26 8.98
N THR A 131 13.30 -8.82 9.61
CA THR A 131 14.00 -8.17 10.72
C THR A 131 14.93 -7.09 10.18
N SER A 132 14.91 -5.91 10.83
CA SER A 132 15.93 -4.88 10.60
C SER A 132 17.31 -5.47 10.92
N LYS A 133 18.26 -5.33 10.00
CA LYS A 133 19.65 -5.78 10.17
C LYS A 133 20.40 -4.89 11.14
#